data_AF-A0A0X3BP76-F1
#
_entry.id   AF-A0A0X3BP76-F1
#
_cell.length_a   1.000
_cell.length_b   1.000
_cell.length_c   1.000
_cell.angle_alpha   90.00
_cell.angle_beta   90.00
_cell.angle_gamma   90.00
#
_symmetry.space_group_name_H-M   'P 1'
#
loop_
_entity.id
_entity.type
_entity.pdbx_description
1 polymer ?
#
loop_
_entity_poly.entity_id
_entity_poly.type
_entity_poly.pdbx_seq_one_letter_code
_entity_poly.pdbx_strand_id
1 'polypeptide(L)'
;MDILEHIQTGRDFDELCQKIGRYVNEQRKTASKFKIGITTDYNNRAEGDDYLLNGYDRMIVLYRTQSKERVCSMEQYLINRFKKYEECENIRRGGEGKLKWGPPYYAYLAMKTR
;
A
#
# COMPACT_ATOMS: atom_id res chain seq x y z
N MET A 1 -15.52 -1.64 -0.83
CA MET A 1 -14.22 -1.52 -1.52
C MET A 1 -13.86 -2.89 -2.06
N ASP A 2 -13.49 -2.97 -3.34
CA ASP A 2 -12.95 -4.16 -3.98
C ASP A 2 -11.51 -4.42 -3.51
N ILE A 3 -11.19 -5.66 -3.14
CA ILE A 3 -9.87 -6.03 -2.63
C ILE A 3 -9.23 -7.04 -3.59
N LEU A 4 -8.08 -6.66 -4.14
CA LEU A 4 -7.28 -7.50 -5.04
C LEU A 4 -5.99 -7.92 -4.36
N GLU A 5 -5.71 -9.22 -4.34
CA GLU A 5 -4.46 -9.75 -3.81
C GLU A 5 -3.43 -9.93 -4.93
N HIS A 6 -2.44 -9.03 -4.98
CA HIS A 6 -1.24 -9.16 -5.82
C HIS A 6 0.00 -9.31 -4.92
N ILE A 7 -0.04 -10.31 -4.05
CA ILE A 7 0.89 -10.42 -2.92
C ILE A 7 2.23 -10.96 -3.39
N GLN A 8 3.28 -10.16 -3.23
CA GLN A 8 4.66 -10.59 -3.37
C GLN A 8 5.26 -10.93 -1.99
N THR A 9 6.11 -11.95 -1.96
CA THR A 9 6.92 -12.36 -0.80
C THR A 9 8.31 -12.77 -1.27
N GLY A 10 9.36 -12.54 -0.48
CA GLY A 10 10.72 -12.87 -0.91
C GLY A 10 11.79 -12.38 0.06
N ARG A 11 13.01 -12.91 -0.11
CA ARG A 11 14.17 -12.54 0.72
C ARG A 11 14.88 -11.29 0.20
N ASP A 12 15.08 -11.19 -1.11
CA ASP A 12 15.69 -10.02 -1.75
C ASP A 12 14.73 -8.83 -1.70
N PHE A 13 15.08 -7.83 -0.88
CA PHE A 13 14.23 -6.68 -0.65
C PHE A 13 14.28 -5.67 -1.82
N ASP A 14 15.42 -5.54 -2.48
CA ASP A 14 15.61 -4.56 -3.55
C ASP A 14 14.90 -5.02 -4.83
N GLU A 15 14.99 -6.31 -5.15
CA GLU A 15 14.23 -6.91 -6.25
C GLU A 15 12.72 -6.74 -6.03
N LEU A 16 12.24 -7.01 -4.81
CA LEU A 16 10.84 -6.82 -4.43
C LEU A 16 10.41 -5.36 -4.59
N CYS A 17 11.21 -4.42 -4.11
CA CYS A 17 10.95 -2.98 -4.26
C CYS A 17 10.80 -2.59 -5.73
N GLN A 18 11.68 -3.06 -6.62
CA GLN A 18 11.58 -2.76 -8.04
C GLN A 18 10.34 -3.40 -8.69
N LYS A 19 10.06 -4.67 -8.37
CA LYS A 19 8.91 -5.39 -8.93
C LYS A 19 7.58 -4.74 -8.50
N ILE A 20 7.40 -4.51 -7.21
CA ILE A 20 6.19 -3.87 -6.67
C ILE A 20 6.11 -2.42 -7.16
N GLY A 21 7.23 -1.70 -7.20
CA GLY A 21 7.27 -0.34 -7.72
C GLY A 21 6.80 -0.24 -9.18
N ARG A 22 7.24 -1.16 -10.06
CA ARG A 22 6.74 -1.21 -11.43
C ARG A 22 5.23 -1.45 -11.48
N TYR A 23 4.74 -2.39 -10.69
CA TYR A 23 3.31 -2.69 -10.63
C TYR A 23 2.47 -1.50 -10.13
N VAL A 24 2.88 -0.85 -9.04
CA VAL A 24 2.24 0.37 -8.51
C VAL A 24 2.23 1.49 -9.55
N ASN A 25 3.31 1.66 -10.31
CA ASN A 25 3.38 2.67 -11.36
C ASN A 25 2.33 2.47 -12.46
N GLU A 26 2.01 1.23 -12.81
CA GLU A 26 0.97 0.94 -13.80
C GLU A 26 -0.43 1.13 -13.20
N GLN A 27 -0.67 0.62 -12.00
CA GLN A 27 -1.99 0.72 -11.35
C GLN A 27 -2.38 2.17 -11.06
N ARG A 28 -1.45 3.02 -10.60
CA ARG A 28 -1.79 4.41 -10.28
C ARG A 28 -2.32 5.22 -11.47
N LYS A 29 -1.95 4.86 -12.70
CA LYS A 29 -2.39 5.59 -13.91
C LYS A 29 -3.90 5.47 -14.14
N THR A 30 -4.52 4.43 -13.58
CA THR A 30 -5.98 4.23 -13.67
C THR A 30 -6.73 4.87 -12.50
N ALA A 31 -6.02 5.51 -11.56
CA ALA A 31 -6.61 6.14 -10.39
C ALA A 31 -6.83 7.65 -10.62
N SER A 32 -7.88 8.19 -10.02
CA SER A 32 -8.06 9.63 -9.83
C SER A 32 -7.29 10.11 -8.59
N LYS A 33 -7.24 9.27 -7.54
CA LYS A 33 -6.42 9.44 -6.34
C LYS A 33 -5.93 8.09 -5.82
N PHE A 34 -4.77 8.05 -5.19
CA PHE A 34 -4.26 6.84 -4.54
C PHE A 34 -3.52 7.13 -3.24
N LYS A 35 -3.41 6.10 -2.40
CA LYS A 35 -2.65 6.10 -1.16
C LYS A 35 -1.97 4.76 -0.93
N ILE A 36 -0.71 4.82 -0.54
CA ILE A 36 0.07 3.66 -0.11
C ILE A 36 -0.03 3.57 1.41
N GLY A 37 -0.19 2.37 1.93
CA GLY A 37 -0.25 2.17 3.37
C GLY A 37 0.21 0.77 3.81
N ILE A 38 0.34 0.61 5.11
CA ILE A 38 0.59 -0.68 5.76
C ILE A 38 -0.51 -1.04 6.77
N THR A 39 -0.71 -2.34 6.98
CA THR A 39 -1.69 -2.89 7.92
C THR A 39 -1.32 -4.29 8.38
N THR A 40 -1.99 -4.76 9.42
CA THR A 40 -2.00 -6.19 9.84
C THR A 40 -3.27 -6.91 9.40
N ASP A 41 -4.29 -6.14 9.00
CA ASP A 41 -5.59 -6.61 8.58
C ASP A 41 -6.09 -5.67 7.48
N TYR A 42 -6.02 -6.10 6.22
CA TYR A 42 -6.41 -5.29 5.08
C TYR A 42 -7.93 -5.25 4.87
N ASN A 43 -8.66 -6.28 5.32
CA ASN A 43 -10.13 -6.29 5.27
C ASN A 43 -10.70 -5.20 6.18
N ASN A 44 -10.30 -5.22 7.45
CA ASN A 44 -10.69 -4.17 8.40
C ASN A 44 -10.15 -2.79 7.97
N ARG A 45 -8.95 -2.73 7.39
CA ARG A 45 -8.42 -1.46 6.88
C ARG A 45 -9.24 -0.90 5.72
N ALA A 46 -9.71 -1.74 4.81
CA ALA A 46 -10.52 -1.36 3.66
C ALA A 46 -11.92 -0.88 4.08
N GLU A 47 -12.49 -1.47 5.13
CA GLU A 47 -13.79 -1.11 5.68
C GLU A 47 -13.78 0.15 6.55
N GLY A 48 -12.61 0.56 7.04
CA GLY A 48 -12.47 1.73 7.90
C GLY A 48 -12.78 3.07 7.22
N ASP A 49 -13.22 4.03 8.04
CA ASP A 49 -13.63 5.39 7.64
C ASP A 49 -12.59 6.13 6.77
N ASP A 50 -11.30 5.90 7.01
CA ASP A 50 -10.20 6.51 6.26
C ASP A 50 -10.24 6.23 4.75
N TYR A 51 -10.91 5.15 4.33
CA TYR A 51 -10.93 4.70 2.94
C TYR A 51 -12.33 4.62 2.35
N LEU A 52 -13.18 3.72 2.85
CA LEU A 52 -14.49 3.48 2.26
C LEU A 52 -15.36 4.74 2.27
N LEU A 53 -15.43 5.43 3.42
CA LEU A 53 -16.19 6.68 3.54
C LEU A 53 -15.55 7.86 2.80
N ASN A 54 -14.25 7.79 2.50
CA ASN A 54 -13.53 8.79 1.71
C ASN A 54 -13.56 8.52 0.20
N GLY A 55 -14.38 7.57 -0.26
CA GLY A 55 -14.61 7.28 -1.67
C GLY A 55 -13.51 6.45 -2.34
N TYR A 56 -12.68 5.75 -1.57
CA TYR A 56 -11.79 4.75 -2.13
C TYR A 56 -12.56 3.48 -2.45
N ASP A 57 -12.45 3.01 -3.69
CA ASP A 57 -13.24 1.91 -4.23
C ASP A 57 -12.44 0.61 -4.39
N ARG A 58 -11.10 0.70 -4.44
CA ARG A 58 -10.21 -0.44 -4.64
C ARG A 58 -9.01 -0.43 -3.69
N MET A 59 -8.64 -1.60 -3.18
CA MET A 59 -7.38 -1.85 -2.49
C MET A 59 -6.64 -3.01 -3.14
N ILE A 60 -5.36 -2.82 -3.45
CA ILE A 60 -4.48 -3.88 -3.93
C ILE A 60 -3.46 -4.21 -2.86
N VAL A 61 -3.47 -5.44 -2.36
CA VAL A 61 -2.48 -5.94 -1.39
C VAL A 61 -1.23 -6.36 -2.16
N LEU A 62 -0.09 -5.72 -1.89
CA LEU A 62 1.11 -5.80 -2.72
C LEU A 62 2.22 -6.68 -2.13
N TYR A 63 2.35 -6.65 -0.80
CA TYR A 63 3.49 -7.24 -0.11
C TYR A 63 3.03 -7.86 1.20
N ARG A 64 3.55 -9.05 1.52
CA ARG A 64 3.34 -9.71 2.80
C ARG A 64 4.68 -10.07 3.44
N THR A 65 4.85 -9.79 4.71
CA THR A 65 6.08 -10.10 5.46
C THR A 65 5.78 -10.39 6.93
N GLN A 66 6.68 -11.13 7.58
CA GLN A 66 6.68 -11.34 9.03
C GLN A 66 7.45 -10.24 9.78
N SER A 67 8.23 -9.42 9.07
CA SER A 67 9.05 -8.34 9.67
C SER A 67 8.34 -6.99 9.55
N LYS A 68 8.12 -6.35 10.70
CA LYS A 68 7.61 -4.99 10.79
C LYS A 68 8.53 -3.99 10.09
N GLU A 69 9.84 -4.11 10.28
CA GLU A 69 10.82 -3.23 9.63
C GLU A 69 10.71 -3.33 8.12
N ARG A 70 10.64 -4.55 7.56
CA ARG A 70 10.52 -4.75 6.11
C ARG A 70 9.24 -4.15 5.54
N VAL A 71 8.10 -4.23 6.24
CA VAL A 71 6.87 -3.61 5.74
C VAL A 71 6.96 -2.09 5.78
N CYS A 72 7.55 -1.52 6.84
CA CYS A 72 7.76 -0.07 6.97
C CYS A 72 8.73 0.44 5.90
N SER A 73 9.84 -0.26 5.65
CA SER A 73 10.79 0.08 4.59
C SER A 73 10.14 0.02 3.21
N MET A 74 9.28 -0.97 2.95
CA MET A 74 8.54 -1.08 1.68
C MET A 74 7.60 0.12 1.50
N GLU A 75 6.85 0.49 2.55
CA GLU A 75 5.97 1.66 2.52
C GLU A 75 6.74 2.95 2.24
N GLN A 76 7.84 3.17 2.96
CA GLN A 76 8.68 4.35 2.79
C GLN A 76 9.28 4.42 1.39
N TYR A 77 9.78 3.30 0.87
CA TYR A 77 10.29 3.22 -0.49
C TYR A 77 9.23 3.63 -1.52
N LEU A 78 8.02 3.05 -1.45
CA LEU A 78 6.95 3.32 -2.38
C LEU A 78 6.46 4.78 -2.26
N ILE A 79 6.26 5.30 -1.05
CA ILE A 79 5.86 6.69 -0.84
C ILE A 79 6.92 7.65 -1.39
N ASN A 80 8.21 7.46 -1.08
CA ASN A 80 9.28 8.32 -1.59
C ASN A 80 9.32 8.33 -3.13
N ARG A 81 9.04 7.18 -3.76
CA ARG A 81 9.03 7.04 -5.21
C ARG A 81 7.82 7.73 -5.88
N PHE A 82 6.65 7.68 -5.23
CA PHE A 82 5.38 8.06 -5.87
C PHE A 82 4.71 9.33 -5.30
N LYS A 83 5.19 9.89 -4.19
CA LYS A 83 4.61 11.11 -3.58
C LYS A 83 4.70 12.36 -4.46
N LYS A 84 5.60 12.36 -5.45
CA LYS A 84 5.75 13.45 -6.43
C LYS A 84 4.56 13.59 -7.41
N TYR A 85 3.68 12.59 -7.48
CA TYR A 85 2.54 12.59 -8.39
C TYR A 85 1.30 13.24 -7.73
N GLU A 86 0.55 14.03 -8.48
CA GLU A 86 -0.59 14.83 -7.98
C GLU A 86 -1.77 13.98 -7.49
N GLU A 87 -1.88 12.76 -7.99
CA GLU A 87 -2.89 11.81 -7.59
C GLU A 87 -2.53 11.10 -6.26
N CYS A 88 -1.29 11.25 -5.75
CA CYS A 88 -0.84 10.65 -4.50
C CYS A 88 -1.28 11.47 -3.28
N GLU A 89 -2.07 10.88 -2.39
CA GLU A 89 -2.58 11.53 -1.17
C GLU A 89 -1.74 11.23 0.09
N ASN A 90 -0.56 10.63 -0.06
CA ASN A 90 0.35 10.38 1.07
C ASN A 90 1.02 11.69 1.55
N ILE A 91 0.60 12.19 2.72
CA ILE A 91 1.19 13.39 3.34
C ILE A 91 2.51 13.08 4.06
N ARG A 92 2.60 11.92 4.75
CA ARG A 92 3.78 11.53 5.54
C ARG A 92 4.74 10.64 4.73
N ARG A 93 5.96 10.44 5.24
CA ARG A 93 7.03 9.66 4.56
C ARG A 93 6.85 8.14 4.67
N GLY A 94 5.93 7.65 5.50
CA GLY A 94 5.70 6.21 5.74
C GLY A 94 6.41 5.68 6.99
N GLY A 95 6.06 4.47 7.41
CA GLY A 95 6.52 3.79 8.63
C GLY A 95 5.62 4.02 9.85
N GLU A 96 4.47 4.67 9.67
CA GLU A 96 3.59 5.12 10.76
C GLU A 96 2.19 4.47 10.71
N GLY A 97 1.97 3.49 9.83
CA GLY A 97 0.69 2.80 9.74
C GLY A 97 0.29 2.12 11.05
N LYS A 98 -1.02 2.04 11.33
CA LYS A 98 -1.59 1.39 12.51
C LYS A 98 -1.40 -0.14 12.42
N LEU A 99 -0.22 -0.64 12.76
CA LEU A 99 0.06 -2.06 12.91
C LEU A 99 -0.40 -2.52 14.30
N LYS A 100 -1.71 -2.72 14.46
CA LYS A 100 -2.33 -3.07 15.75
C LYS A 100 -1.92 -4.45 16.27
N TRP A 101 -1.63 -5.39 15.37
CA TRP A 101 -1.42 -6.79 15.71
C TRP A 101 0.00 -7.28 15.36
N GLY A 102 0.27 -8.54 15.70
CA GLY A 102 1.45 -9.25 15.21
C GLY A 102 1.38 -9.50 13.69
N PRO A 103 2.43 -10.10 13.11
CA PRO A 103 2.42 -10.46 11.69
C PRO A 103 1.29 -11.46 11.36
N PRO A 104 0.92 -11.60 10.08
CA PRO A 104 1.55 -11.01 8.90
C PRO A 104 1.31 -9.50 8.76
N TYR A 105 2.32 -8.80 8.27
CA TYR A 105 2.25 -7.40 7.90
C TYR A 105 2.10 -7.25 6.40
N TYR A 106 1.27 -6.29 5.99
CA TYR A 106 0.93 -6.04 4.60
C TYR A 106 1.23 -4.60 4.19
N ALA A 107 1.74 -4.43 2.97
CA ALA A 107 1.69 -3.14 2.27
C ALA A 107 0.64 -3.20 1.16
N TYR A 108 -0.11 -2.13 1.00
CA TYR A 108 -1.20 -2.03 0.02
C TYR A 108 -1.21 -0.69 -0.71
N LEU A 109 -1.91 -0.68 -1.84
CA LEU A 109 -2.27 0.51 -2.62
C LEU A 109 -3.79 0.65 -2.61
N ALA A 110 -4.31 1.68 -1.96
CA ALA A 110 -5.72 2.06 -2.04
C ALA A 110 -5.91 3.10 -3.16
N MET A 111 -6.96 2.96 -3.95
CA MET A 111 -7.25 3.82 -5.09
C MET A 111 -8.71 4.26 -5.11
N LYS A 112 -8.92 5.46 -5.64
CA LYS A 112 -10.17 5.91 -6.24
C LYS A 112 -10.01 5.68 -7.73
N THR A 113 -10.71 4.72 -8.30
CA THR A 113 -10.67 4.50 -9.75
C THR A 113 -11.30 5.68 -10.49
N ARG A 114 -10.93 5.86 -11.76
CA ARG A 114 -11.52 6.87 -12.64
C ARG A 114 -12.85 6.40 -13.20
#